data_AF-A0A7X2SXM5-F1
#
_entry.id   AF-A0A7X2SXM5-F1
#
_cell.length_a   1.000
_cell.length_b   1.000
_cell.length_c   1.000
_cell.angle_alpha   90.00
_cell.angle_beta   90.00
_cell.angle_gamma   90.00
#
_symmetry.space_group_name_H-M   'P 1'
#
loop_
_entity.id
_entity.type
_entity.pdbx_description
1 polymer ?
#
loop_
_entity_poly.entity_id
_entity_poly.type
_entity_poly.pdbx_seq_one_letter_code
_entity_poly.pdbx_strand_id
1 'polypeptide(L)' 'MLYIFSGLPGSGKNTIAKMLSEKLKAVYLRVDTVEQALRNTSATFRNIGPEGYFILYELARDNLKRGLPV' A
#
# COMPACT_ATOMS: atom_id res chain seq x y z
N MET A 1 14.78 -0.84 -2.97
CA MET A 1 14.15 -0.61 -4.28
C MET A 1 12.68 -0.37 -4.06
N LEU A 2 12.07 0.64 -4.69
CA LEU A 2 10.66 0.99 -4.51
C LEU A 2 9.91 0.88 -5.84
N TYR A 3 8.84 0.09 -5.87
CA TYR A 3 7.96 -0.11 -7.02
C TYR A 3 6.58 0.51 -6.76
N ILE A 4 6.18 1.47 -7.59
CA ILE A 4 4.89 2.16 -7.44
C ILE A 4 3.99 1.82 -8.63
N PHE A 5 2.80 1.31 -8.34
CA PHE A 5 1.79 0.97 -9.34
C PHE A 5 0.62 1.95 -9.29
N SER A 6 0.53 2.82 -10.31
CA SER A 6 -0.57 3.76 -10.50
C SER A 6 -1.39 3.41 -11.72
N GLY A 7 -2.70 3.68 -11.69
CA GLY A 7 -3.58 3.48 -12.83
C GLY A 7 -5.05 3.55 -12.44
N LEU A 8 -5.92 3.64 -13.44
CA LEU A 8 -7.37 3.70 -13.24
C LEU A 8 -7.91 2.45 -12.50
N PRO A 9 -9.07 2.55 -11.84
CA PRO A 9 -9.78 1.37 -11.34
C PRO A 9 -9.98 0.34 -12.46
N GLY A 10 -9.75 -0.94 -12.17
CA GLY A 10 -9.88 -2.02 -13.16
C GLY A 10 -8.66 -2.25 -14.07
N SER A 11 -7.59 -1.45 -14.00
CA SER A 11 -6.40 -1.60 -14.87
C SER A 11 -5.47 -2.78 -14.53
N GLY A 12 -5.83 -3.64 -13.57
CA GLY A 12 -5.02 -4.80 -13.17
C GLY A 12 -3.79 -4.49 -12.29
N LYS A 13 -3.62 -3.24 -11.84
CA LYS A 13 -2.48 -2.82 -10.98
C LYS A 13 -2.27 -3.73 -9.76
N ASN A 14 -3.35 -4.10 -9.05
CA ASN A 14 -3.26 -4.92 -7.85
C ASN A 14 -2.77 -6.34 -8.17
N THR A 15 -3.17 -6.89 -9.31
CA THR A 15 -2.77 -8.22 -9.78
C THR A 15 -1.28 -8.26 -10.07
N ILE A 16 -0.78 -7.30 -10.87
CA ILE A 16 0.65 -7.23 -11.23
C ILE A 16 1.51 -6.94 -10.00
N ALA A 17 1.11 -6.00 -9.15
CA ALA A 17 1.84 -5.64 -7.95
C ALA A 17 2.00 -6.84 -7.00
N LYS A 18 0.93 -7.62 -6.80
CA LYS A 18 0.97 -8.84 -5.99
C LYS A 18 1.93 -9.89 -6.58
N MET A 19 1.77 -10.22 -7.87
CA MET A 19 2.64 -11.20 -8.53
C MET A 19 4.12 -10.78 -8.51
N LEU A 20 4.40 -9.48 -8.72
CA LEU A 20 5.76 -8.97 -8.67
C LEU A 20 6.33 -9.06 -7.24
N SER A 21 5.55 -8.72 -6.22
CA SER A 21 5.99 -8.82 -4.83
C SER A 21 6.34 -10.25 -4.43
N GLU A 22 5.56 -11.23 -4.86
CA GLU A 22 5.84 -12.66 -4.61
C GLU A 22 7.11 -13.12 -5.32
N LYS A 23 7.30 -12.72 -6.59
CA LYS A 23 8.48 -13.06 -7.38
C LYS A 23 9.76 -12.44 -6.83
N LEU A 24 9.70 -11.18 -6.39
CA LEU A 24 10.85 -10.43 -5.87
C LEU A 24 11.06 -10.59 -4.37
N LYS A 25 10.15 -11.29 -3.67
CA LYS A 25 10.07 -11.30 -2.20
C LYS A 25 10.05 -9.88 -1.61
N ALA A 26 9.29 -8.99 -2.27
CA ALA A 26 9.11 -7.61 -1.86
C ALA A 26 7.94 -7.43 -0.90
N VAL A 27 7.98 -6.36 -0.12
CA VAL A 27 6.92 -5.99 0.81
C VAL A 27 5.74 -5.41 0.04
N TYR A 28 4.62 -6.12 0.01
CA TYR A 28 3.41 -5.66 -0.68
C TYR A 28 2.62 -4.67 0.18
N LEU A 29 2.56 -3.41 -0.26
CA LEU A 29 1.84 -2.33 0.39
C LEU A 29 0.67 -1.83 -0.48
N ARG A 30 -0.53 -1.70 0.12
CA ARG A 30 -1.74 -1.26 -0.60
C ARG A 30 -2.57 -0.29 0.22
N VAL A 31 -2.88 0.87 -0.37
CA VAL A 31 -3.58 1.97 0.32
C VAL A 31 -5.00 1.55 0.70
N ASP A 32 -5.72 0.87 -0.21
CA ASP A 32 -7.05 0.33 0.03
C ASP A 32 -7.13 -0.53 1.31
N THR A 33 -6.08 -1.31 1.60
CA THR A 33 -6.03 -2.18 2.79
C THR A 33 -5.94 -1.35 4.07
N VAL A 34 -5.09 -0.31 4.07
CA VAL A 34 -4.93 0.60 5.22
C VAL A 34 -6.20 1.41 5.42
N GLU A 35 -6.74 1.98 4.35
CA GLU A 35 -7.98 2.74 4.38
C GLU A 35 -9.15 1.91 4.91
N GLN A 36 -9.30 0.66 4.45
CA GLN A 36 -10.34 -0.22 4.96
C GLN A 36 -10.18 -0.51 6.45
N ALA A 37 -8.94 -0.72 6.93
CA ALA A 37 -8.69 -0.91 8.36
C ALA A 37 -9.09 0.33 9.18
N LEU A 38 -8.77 1.54 8.69
CA LEU A 38 -9.17 2.80 9.34
C LEU A 38 -10.70 2.97 9.40
N ARG A 39 -11.42 2.64 8.30
CA ARG A 39 -12.90 2.65 8.29
C ARG A 39 -13.49 1.71 9.33
N ASN A 40 -12.92 0.51 9.45
CA ASN A 40 -13.43 -0.51 10.36
C ASN A 40 -13.28 -0.10 11.84
N THR A 41 -12.23 0.66 12.17
CA THR A 41 -11.98 1.10 13.56
C THR A 41 -12.78 2.33 13.98
N SER A 42 -13.43 3.03 13.05
CA SER A 42 -13.97 4.35 13.34
C SER A 42 -15.28 4.63 12.59
N ALA A 43 -16.39 4.53 13.32
CA ALA A 43 -17.75 4.71 12.78
C ALA A 43 -18.02 6.12 12.19
N THR A 44 -17.12 7.08 12.41
CA THR A 44 -17.30 8.50 12.07
C THR A 44 -16.43 8.97 10.90
N PHE A 45 -15.53 8.14 10.35
CA PHE A 45 -14.69 8.54 9.22
C PHE A 45 -15.46 8.49 7.89
N ARG A 46 -16.31 9.49 7.66
CA ARG A 46 -16.98 9.70 6.37
C ARG A 46 -16.00 10.14 5.27
N ASN A 47 -14.86 10.71 5.63
CA ASN A 47 -13.78 11.05 4.71
C ASN A 47 -12.47 10.53 5.30
N ILE A 48 -11.90 9.48 4.71
CA ILE A 48 -10.48 9.19 4.95
C ILE A 48 -9.72 10.24 4.16
N GLY A 49 -8.92 11.04 4.86
CA GLY A 49 -8.02 11.99 4.25
C GLY A 49 -6.74 11.31 3.76
N PRO A 50 -5.60 12.02 3.74
CA PRO A 50 -4.33 11.48 3.25
C PRO A 50 -3.67 10.47 4.20
N GLU A 51 -4.31 10.10 5.33
CA GLU A 51 -3.69 9.29 6.38
C GLU A 51 -3.24 7.93 5.88
N GLY A 52 -4.02 7.30 5.00
CA GLY A 52 -3.67 6.01 4.39
C GLY A 52 -2.33 6.07 3.64
N TYR A 53 -2.05 7.19 2.96
CA TYR A 53 -0.78 7.40 2.25
C TYR A 53 0.37 7.65 3.20
N PHE A 54 0.18 8.48 4.24
CA PHE A 54 1.24 8.74 5.22
C PHE A 54 1.66 7.46 5.97
N ILE A 55 0.69 6.63 6.36
CA ILE A 55 0.98 5.32 6.97
C ILE A 55 1.81 4.46 6.01
N LEU A 56 1.45 4.40 4.72
CA LEU A 56 2.21 3.64 3.74
C LEU A 56 3.62 4.17 3.51
N TYR A 57 3.82 5.49 3.51
CA TYR A 57 5.17 6.07 3.37
C TYR A 57 6.07 5.67 4.53
N GLU A 58 5.57 5.69 5.76
CA GLU A 58 6.33 5.27 6.93
C GLU A 58 6.66 3.76 6.87
N LEU A 59 5.69 2.91 6.50
CA LEU A 59 5.92 1.48 6.31
C LEU A 59 6.93 1.19 5.20
N ALA A 60 6.83 1.89 4.07
CA ALA A 60 7.78 1.74 2.96
C ALA A 60 9.18 2.16 3.41
N ARG A 61 9.31 3.30 4.08
CA ARG A 61 10.59 3.83 4.59
C ARG A 61 11.28 2.83 5.51
N ASP A 62 10.55 2.25 6.46
CA ASP A 62 11.14 1.32 7.43
C ASP A 62 11.60 0.01 6.78
N ASN A 63 10.84 -0.51 5.81
CA ASN A 63 11.25 -1.70 5.06
C ASN A 63 12.45 -1.42 4.13
N LEU A 64 12.46 -0.26 3.47
CA LEU A 64 13.59 0.18 2.64
C LEU A 64 14.87 0.35 3.46
N LYS A 65 14.79 0.92 4.67
CA LYS A 65 15.93 1.03 5.59
C LYS A 65 16.51 -0.33 5.99
N ARG A 66 15.68 -1.39 5.99
CA ARG A 66 16.10 -2.77 6.25
C ARG A 66 16.63 -3.48 5.00
N GLY A 67 16.74 -2.78 3.87
CA GLY A 67 17.22 -3.34 2.60
C GLY A 67 16.18 -4.18 1.86
N LEU A 68 14.92 -4.18 2.30
CA LEU A 68 13.86 -4.93 1.63
C LEU A 68 13.36 -4.17 0.39
N PRO A 69 13.10 -4.86 -0.74
CA PRO A 69 12.34 -4.26 -1.81
C PRO A 69 10.89 -4.04 -1.37
N VAL A 70 10.28 -2.94 -1.82
CA VAL A 70 8.90 -2.54 -1.51
C VAL A 70 8.19 -2.26 -2.82
#